data_AF-A0A2R8ZLR9-F1
#
_entry.id   AF-A0A2R8ZLR9-F1
#
_cell.length_a   1.000
_cell.length_b   1.000
_cell.length_c   1.000
_cell.angle_alpha   90.00
_cell.angle_beta   90.00
_cell.angle_gamma   90.00
#
_symmetry.space_group_name_H-M   'P 1'
#
loop_
_entity.id
_entity.type
_entity.pdbx_description
1 polymer ?
#
loop_
_entity_poly.entity_id
_entity_poly.type
_entity_poly.pdbx_seq_one_letter_code
_entity_poly.pdbx_strand_id
1 'polypeptide(L)'
;MVKVYTKTDGLVAVHPKSVNVEQTDFHYNWLIYHLKMRTSSIYLYDCTEVSPYCLLFFGGDISIQKDNDQETIAVDEWIVFQSPARIAHLVKELRKELDILLQEKIESPHPVDWNDTKSRDCAVLSAIIDLIKTQEKATPRNFLPRFQDGYYS
;
A
#
# COMPACT_ATOMS: atom_id res chain seq x y z
N MET A 1 -12.03 13.12 16.60
CA MET A 1 -12.33 12.63 15.23
C MET A 1 -11.05 12.65 14.42
N VAL A 2 -10.59 11.47 14.03
CA VAL A 2 -9.41 11.30 13.18
C VAL A 2 -9.62 12.00 11.83
N LYS A 3 -8.59 12.74 11.38
CA LYS A 3 -8.52 13.34 10.05
C LYS A 3 -7.36 12.74 9.29
N VAL A 4 -7.55 12.47 8.02
CA VAL A 4 -6.56 11.84 7.14
C VAL A 4 -6.51 12.56 5.79
N TYR A 5 -5.41 12.40 5.06
CA TYR A 5 -5.28 12.95 3.72
C TYR A 5 -5.59 11.90 2.66
N THR A 6 -6.26 12.32 1.60
CA THR A 6 -6.47 11.53 0.38
C THR A 6 -5.89 12.28 -0.81
N LYS A 7 -5.44 11.55 -1.84
CA LYS A 7 -4.95 12.16 -3.10
C LYS A 7 -5.97 13.11 -3.74
N THR A 8 -7.24 12.73 -3.73
CA THR A 8 -8.29 13.42 -4.51
C THR A 8 -9.03 14.51 -3.76
N ASP A 9 -9.19 14.38 -2.44
CA ASP A 9 -10.06 15.27 -1.65
C ASP A 9 -9.30 16.05 -0.57
N GLY A 10 -7.97 15.91 -0.51
CA GLY A 10 -7.15 16.51 0.53
C GLY A 10 -7.53 15.97 1.92
N LEU A 11 -7.68 16.87 2.89
CA LEU A 11 -7.98 16.53 4.28
C LEU A 11 -9.45 16.13 4.45
N VAL A 12 -9.70 14.88 4.84
CA VAL A 12 -11.02 14.30 5.09
C VAL A 12 -11.11 13.76 6.52
N ALA A 13 -12.31 13.42 6.98
CA ALA A 13 -12.55 12.88 8.32
C ALA A 13 -12.91 11.40 8.29
N VAL A 14 -12.60 10.67 9.36
CA VAL A 14 -13.13 9.30 9.57
C VAL A 14 -14.57 9.41 10.09
N HIS A 15 -15.49 8.62 9.53
CA HIS A 15 -16.90 8.65 9.88
C HIS A 15 -17.14 8.18 11.34
N PRO A 16 -18.12 8.77 12.08
CA PRO A 16 -18.44 8.38 13.47
C PRO A 16 -18.79 6.91 13.72
N LYS A 17 -19.19 6.18 12.68
CA LYS A 17 -19.48 4.74 12.78
C LYS A 17 -18.26 3.84 12.60
N SER A 18 -17.13 4.38 12.12
CA SER A 18 -15.91 3.60 11.99
C SER A 18 -15.28 3.36 13.36
N VAL A 19 -14.73 2.18 13.57
CA VAL A 19 -13.95 1.85 14.78
C VAL A 19 -12.71 2.74 14.93
N ASN A 20 -12.24 3.35 13.84
CA ASN A 20 -11.05 4.20 13.81
C ASN A 20 -11.33 5.69 14.09
N VAL A 21 -12.56 6.10 14.42
CA VAL A 21 -12.90 7.53 14.56
C VAL A 21 -12.21 8.23 15.75
N GLU A 22 -11.90 7.47 16.79
CA GLU A 22 -11.22 7.90 18.02
C GLU A 22 -9.85 7.24 18.21
N GLN A 23 -9.39 6.43 17.24
CA GLN A 23 -8.08 5.79 17.31
C GLN A 23 -6.96 6.84 17.21
N THR A 24 -6.00 6.77 18.13
CA THR A 24 -4.81 7.65 18.16
C THR A 24 -3.50 6.88 18.02
N ASP A 25 -3.54 5.56 18.17
CA ASP A 25 -2.38 4.67 18.16
C ASP A 25 -2.47 3.71 16.97
N PHE A 26 -2.15 4.23 15.78
CA PHE A 26 -1.99 3.43 14.57
C PHE A 26 -0.55 2.90 14.48
N HIS A 27 -0.37 1.65 14.07
CA HIS A 27 0.97 1.08 13.86
C HIS A 27 1.60 1.58 12.55
N TYR A 28 0.76 1.91 11.57
CA TYR A 28 1.11 2.43 10.25
C TYR A 28 0.37 3.73 9.92
N ASN A 29 0.92 4.47 8.98
CA ASN A 29 0.41 5.78 8.57
C ASN A 29 -0.61 5.72 7.42
N TRP A 30 -1.03 4.52 6.99
CA TRP A 30 -1.86 4.35 5.80
C TRP A 30 -3.17 3.63 6.12
N LEU A 31 -4.26 4.17 5.56
CA LEU A 31 -5.58 3.55 5.58
C LEU A 31 -6.03 3.26 4.15
N ILE A 32 -6.65 2.10 3.95
CA ILE A 32 -7.55 1.87 2.79
C ILE A 32 -8.99 2.08 3.23
N TYR A 33 -9.85 2.49 2.32
CA TYR A 33 -11.29 2.66 2.55
C TYR A 33 -12.09 2.15 1.36
N HIS A 34 -13.33 1.73 1.60
CA HIS A 34 -14.24 1.33 0.53
C HIS A 34 -15.30 2.42 0.25
N LEU A 35 -16.08 2.82 1.26
CA LEU A 35 -17.14 3.80 1.09
C LEU A 35 -16.71 5.20 1.56
N LYS A 36 -16.76 6.16 0.63
CA LYS A 36 -16.60 7.60 0.88
C LYS A 36 -17.95 8.30 0.75
N MET A 37 -18.32 9.10 1.75
CA MET A 37 -19.58 9.83 1.77
C MET A 37 -19.33 11.33 1.86
N ARG A 38 -20.15 12.13 1.18
CA ARG A 38 -20.15 13.59 1.30
C ARG A 38 -21.49 14.06 1.85
N THR A 39 -21.44 14.70 3.01
CA THR A 39 -22.60 15.38 3.61
C THR A 39 -22.26 16.85 3.80
N SER A 40 -22.01 17.30 5.03
CA SER A 40 -21.41 18.61 5.33
C SER A 40 -19.90 18.64 5.10
N SER A 41 -19.25 17.48 5.20
CA SER A 41 -17.83 17.23 4.93
C SER A 41 -17.67 15.86 4.26
N ILE A 42 -16.45 15.53 3.85
CA ILE A 42 -16.12 14.22 3.29
C ILE A 42 -15.70 13.28 4.44
N TYR A 43 -16.30 12.10 4.44
CA TYR A 43 -16.09 11.07 5.45
C TYR A 43 -15.71 9.72 4.82
N LEU A 44 -14.72 9.05 5.42
CA LEU A 44 -14.43 7.64 5.15
C LEU A 44 -15.31 6.78 6.07
N TYR A 45 -16.30 6.08 5.51
CA TYR A 45 -17.30 5.33 6.27
C TYR A 45 -16.70 4.11 6.96
N ASP A 46 -15.90 3.36 6.22
CA ASP A 46 -15.16 2.19 6.65
C ASP A 46 -13.70 2.31 6.19
N CYS A 47 -12.77 1.96 7.08
CA CYS A 47 -11.34 2.01 6.77
C CYS A 47 -10.55 0.99 7.59
N THR A 48 -9.46 0.50 7.00
CA THR A 48 -8.55 -0.48 7.61
C THR A 48 -7.13 0.03 7.49
N GLU A 49 -6.38 -0.06 8.60
CA GLU A 49 -4.96 0.25 8.64
C GLU A 49 -4.15 -0.78 7.84
N VAL A 50 -3.19 -0.32 7.04
CA VAL A 50 -2.36 -1.18 6.19
C VAL A 50 -0.88 -0.83 6.24
N SER A 51 -0.04 -1.85 6.13
CA SER A 51 1.40 -1.68 5.92
C SER A 51 1.69 -1.01 4.57
N PRO A 52 2.71 -0.13 4.48
CA PRO A 52 3.16 0.41 3.20
C PRO A 52 3.60 -0.68 2.22
N TYR A 53 4.04 -1.85 2.70
CA TYR A 53 4.42 -2.98 1.84
C TYR A 53 3.23 -3.57 1.07
N CYS A 54 2.02 -3.50 1.64
CA CYS A 54 0.80 -3.88 0.93
C CYS A 54 0.51 -2.91 -0.23
N LEU A 55 0.64 -1.61 0.02
CA LEU A 55 0.49 -0.57 -1.00
C LEU A 55 1.60 -0.68 -2.06
N LEU A 56 2.84 -1.02 -1.64
CA LEU A 56 3.95 -1.24 -2.55
C LEU A 56 3.71 -2.40 -3.48
N PHE A 57 3.14 -3.52 -3.01
CA PHE A 57 2.91 -4.68 -3.85
C PHE A 57 1.69 -4.53 -4.76
N PHE A 58 0.56 -4.01 -4.24
CA PHE A 58 -0.71 -3.95 -4.98
C PHE A 58 -1.06 -2.57 -5.57
N GLY A 59 -0.27 -1.53 -5.29
CA GLY A 59 -0.51 -0.17 -5.76
C GLY A 59 0.00 0.11 -7.17
N GLY A 60 0.12 1.39 -7.51
CA GLY A 60 0.53 1.85 -8.84
C GLY A 60 2.02 1.72 -9.14
N ASP A 61 2.52 2.62 -9.99
CA ASP A 61 3.91 2.66 -10.42
C ASP A 61 4.87 2.91 -9.24
N ILE A 62 6.04 2.28 -9.30
CA ILE A 62 7.05 2.33 -8.25
C ILE A 62 8.25 3.15 -8.72
N SER A 63 8.51 4.26 -8.03
CA SER A 63 9.71 5.10 -8.21
C SER A 63 10.59 5.10 -6.95
N ILE A 64 11.90 5.18 -7.16
CA ILE A 64 12.89 5.23 -6.07
C ILE A 64 13.37 6.67 -5.98
N GLN A 65 13.30 7.26 -4.80
CA GLN A 65 13.67 8.64 -4.55
C GLN A 65 14.73 8.71 -3.45
N LYS A 66 15.44 9.84 -3.40
CA LYS A 66 16.34 10.19 -2.31
C LYS A 66 15.85 11.47 -1.67
N ASP A 67 15.57 11.43 -0.37
CA ASP A 67 15.17 12.61 0.40
C ASP A 67 16.10 12.72 1.63
N ASN A 68 16.85 13.82 1.72
CA ASN A 68 17.84 14.08 2.78
C ASN A 68 18.76 12.87 3.08
N ASP A 69 19.36 12.31 2.03
CA ASP A 69 20.24 11.12 2.08
C ASP A 69 19.57 9.80 2.54
N GLN A 70 18.24 9.76 2.66
CA GLN A 70 17.49 8.53 2.92
C GLN A 70 16.86 7.98 1.64
N GLU A 71 17.00 6.67 1.43
CA GLU A 71 16.29 5.96 0.36
C GLU A 71 14.80 5.89 0.69
N THR A 72 13.98 6.39 -0.22
CA THR A 72 12.53 6.35 -0.13
C THR A 72 11.96 5.68 -1.37
N ILE A 73 10.84 5.00 -1.20
CA ILE A 73 10.06 4.42 -2.29
C ILE A 73 8.76 5.21 -2.38
N ALA A 74 8.38 5.57 -3.60
CA ALA A 74 7.10 6.17 -3.90
C ALA A 74 6.23 5.20 -4.74
N VAL A 75 4.96 5.13 -4.38
CA VAL A 75 3.91 4.41 -5.12
C VAL A 75 2.93 5.44 -5.65
N ASP A 76 2.72 5.46 -6.97
CA ASP A 76 1.86 6.44 -7.64
C ASP A 76 2.23 7.90 -7.27
N GLU A 77 3.54 8.13 -7.04
CA GLU A 77 4.20 9.39 -6.68
C GLU A 77 3.82 10.03 -5.32
N TRP A 78 2.60 9.80 -4.81
CA TRP A 78 2.09 10.45 -3.59
C TRP A 78 2.21 9.61 -2.32
N ILE A 79 2.27 8.27 -2.44
CA ILE A 79 2.49 7.37 -1.31
C ILE A 79 3.99 7.18 -1.15
N VAL A 80 4.59 7.92 -0.23
CA VAL A 80 6.05 7.93 -0.02
C VAL A 80 6.37 7.37 1.36
N PHE A 81 7.30 6.42 1.43
CA PHE A 81 7.80 5.88 2.68
C PHE A 81 9.28 5.48 2.56
N GLN A 82 9.98 5.46 3.70
CA GLN A 82 11.37 5.05 3.76
C GLN A 82 11.47 3.53 3.59
N SER A 83 12.30 3.07 2.65
CA SER A 83 12.60 1.65 2.48
C SER A 83 13.81 1.50 1.54
N PRO A 84 14.66 0.47 1.73
CA PRO A 84 15.80 0.26 0.85
C PRO A 84 15.40 0.07 -0.61
N ALA A 85 16.14 0.68 -1.55
CA ALA A 85 15.86 0.60 -2.99
C ALA A 85 15.77 -0.84 -3.52
N ARG A 86 16.50 -1.78 -2.92
CA ARG A 86 16.43 -3.22 -3.25
C ARG A 86 15.02 -3.80 -3.10
N ILE A 87 14.21 -3.28 -2.17
CA ILE A 87 12.83 -3.72 -1.97
C ILE A 87 11.97 -3.33 -3.19
N ALA A 88 12.14 -2.12 -3.73
CA ALA A 88 11.43 -1.70 -4.95
C ALA A 88 11.74 -2.63 -6.14
N HIS A 89 13.01 -3.00 -6.32
CA HIS A 89 13.41 -3.95 -7.36
C HIS A 89 12.80 -5.35 -7.14
N LEU A 90 12.84 -5.86 -5.90
CA LEU A 90 12.21 -7.12 -5.53
C LEU A 90 10.72 -7.12 -5.87
N VAL A 91 9.99 -6.05 -5.53
CA VAL A 91 8.55 -5.94 -5.83
C VAL A 91 8.28 -5.92 -7.33
N LYS A 92 9.10 -5.20 -8.11
CA LYS A 92 8.96 -5.16 -9.58
C LYS A 92 9.07 -6.56 -10.20
N GLU A 93 10.06 -7.35 -9.77
CA GLU A 93 10.21 -8.73 -10.25
C GLU A 93 9.10 -9.66 -9.74
N LEU A 94 8.68 -9.54 -8.47
CA LEU A 94 7.60 -10.37 -7.93
C LEU A 94 6.24 -10.07 -8.60
N ARG A 95 5.96 -8.80 -8.96
CA ARG A 95 4.76 -8.45 -9.74
C ARG A 95 4.78 -9.13 -11.10
N LYS A 96 5.91 -9.11 -11.80
CA LYS A 96 6.08 -9.79 -13.09
C LYS A 96 5.90 -11.31 -12.97
N GLU A 97 6.46 -11.93 -11.93
CA GLU A 97 6.26 -13.37 -11.70
C GLU A 97 4.80 -13.71 -11.37
N LEU A 98 4.10 -12.85 -10.62
CA LEU A 98 2.67 -13.00 -10.38
C LEU A 98 1.87 -12.86 -11.68
N ASP A 99 2.22 -11.93 -12.57
CA ASP A 99 1.56 -11.78 -13.87
C ASP A 99 1.74 -13.02 -14.74
N ILE A 100 2.94 -13.62 -14.76
CA ILE A 100 3.19 -14.87 -15.48
C ILE A 100 2.34 -16.01 -14.91
N LEU A 101 2.31 -16.15 -13.58
CA LEU A 101 1.48 -17.15 -12.89
C LEU A 101 -0.01 -16.96 -13.23
N LEU A 102 -0.51 -15.72 -13.21
CA LEU A 102 -1.91 -15.44 -13.56
C LEU A 102 -2.19 -15.72 -15.03
N GLN A 103 -1.27 -15.42 -15.94
CA GLN A 103 -1.39 -15.74 -17.36
C GLN A 103 -1.48 -17.25 -17.60
N GLU A 104 -0.63 -18.04 -16.95
CA GLU A 104 -0.69 -19.51 -17.01
C GLU A 104 -2.04 -20.03 -16.49
N LYS A 105 -2.61 -19.40 -15.45
CA LYS A 105 -3.94 -19.74 -14.92
C LYS A 105 -5.11 -19.31 -15.81
N ILE A 106 -4.92 -18.36 -16.73
CA ILE A 106 -5.92 -18.05 -17.77
C ILE A 106 -5.98 -19.18 -18.79
N GLU A 107 -4.82 -19.68 -19.22
CA GLU A 107 -4.71 -20.74 -20.23
C GLU A 107 -5.14 -22.11 -19.69
N SER A 108 -4.78 -22.42 -18.44
CA SER A 108 -5.13 -23.68 -17.78
C SER A 108 -5.49 -23.44 -16.30
N PRO A 109 -6.76 -23.10 -16.00
CA PRO A 109 -7.17 -22.75 -14.65
C PRO A 109 -7.15 -23.95 -13.72
N HIS A 110 -6.37 -23.84 -12.66
CA HIS A 110 -6.28 -24.82 -11.58
C HIS A 110 -5.90 -24.14 -10.26
N PRO A 111 -6.41 -24.63 -9.12
CA PRO A 111 -5.99 -24.13 -7.82
C PRO A 111 -4.49 -24.33 -7.60
N VAL A 112 -3.89 -23.43 -6.82
CA VAL A 112 -2.53 -23.63 -6.33
C VAL A 112 -2.53 -24.75 -5.29
N ASP A 113 -1.68 -25.76 -5.48
CA ASP A 113 -1.44 -26.78 -4.46
C ASP A 113 -0.38 -26.29 -3.46
N TRP A 114 -0.83 -25.81 -2.31
CA TRP A 114 0.05 -25.32 -1.24
C TRP A 114 0.85 -26.41 -0.53
N ASN A 115 0.56 -27.69 -0.78
CA ASN A 115 1.37 -28.79 -0.25
C ASN A 115 2.63 -29.04 -1.09
N ASP A 116 2.60 -28.65 -2.37
CA ASP A 116 3.79 -28.68 -3.22
C ASP A 116 4.62 -27.41 -3.04
N THR A 117 5.37 -27.38 -1.93
CA THR A 117 6.24 -26.24 -1.56
C THR A 117 7.40 -26.01 -2.53
N LYS A 118 7.67 -26.97 -3.43
CA LYS A 118 8.71 -26.85 -4.47
C LYS A 118 8.17 -26.31 -5.78
N SER A 119 6.84 -26.22 -5.92
CA SER A 119 6.22 -25.62 -7.09
C SER A 119 6.61 -24.14 -7.23
N ARG A 120 6.69 -23.69 -8.49
CA ARG A 120 6.94 -22.28 -8.80
C ARG A 120 5.84 -21.39 -8.22
N ASP A 121 4.57 -21.79 -8.37
CA ASP A 121 3.41 -21.06 -7.84
C ASP A 121 3.55 -20.82 -6.33
N CYS A 122 3.83 -21.88 -5.56
CA CYS A 122 3.97 -21.76 -4.12
C CYS A 122 5.17 -20.90 -3.74
N ALA A 123 6.30 -21.00 -4.46
CA ALA A 123 7.49 -20.18 -4.19
C ALA A 123 7.22 -18.68 -4.42
N VAL A 124 6.59 -18.31 -5.54
CA VAL A 124 6.25 -16.92 -5.86
C VAL A 124 5.28 -16.35 -4.83
N LEU A 125 4.20 -17.08 -4.54
CA LEU A 125 3.20 -16.62 -3.56
C LEU A 125 3.75 -16.56 -2.13
N SER A 126 4.64 -17.47 -1.75
CA SER A 126 5.30 -17.43 -0.44
C SER A 126 6.22 -16.21 -0.32
N ALA A 127 6.98 -15.87 -1.36
CA ALA A 127 7.81 -14.67 -1.37
C ALA A 127 6.96 -13.38 -1.26
N ILE A 128 5.79 -13.34 -1.90
CA ILE A 128 4.84 -12.23 -1.77
C ILE A 128 4.30 -12.16 -0.33
N ILE A 129 3.93 -13.30 0.24
CA ILE A 129 3.45 -13.38 1.62
C ILE A 129 4.52 -12.90 2.61
N ASP A 130 5.78 -13.28 2.41
CA ASP A 130 6.89 -12.85 3.27
C ASP A 130 7.17 -11.35 3.13
N LEU A 131 7.08 -10.80 1.92
CA LEU A 131 7.17 -9.36 1.68
C LEU A 131 6.09 -8.60 2.45
N ILE A 132 4.81 -8.97 2.33
CA ILE A 132 3.70 -8.23 2.99
C ILE A 132 3.64 -8.45 4.49
N LYS A 133 4.20 -9.56 5.00
CA LYS A 133 4.40 -9.81 6.44
C LYS A 133 5.58 -9.04 7.02
N THR A 134 6.39 -8.38 6.19
CA THR A 134 7.52 -7.58 6.68
C THR A 134 7.00 -6.45 7.55
N GLN A 135 7.23 -6.60 8.85
CA GLN A 135 6.96 -5.60 9.87
C GLN A 135 8.20 -4.73 10.02
N GLU A 136 8.12 -3.45 9.66
CA GLU A 136 9.14 -2.50 10.11
C GLU A 136 8.91 -2.21 11.60
N LYS A 137 9.88 -2.56 12.44
CA LYS A 137 9.90 -2.19 13.87
C LYS A 137 10.15 -0.69 14.09
N ALA A 138 10.37 0.07 13.03
CA ALA A 138 10.69 1.49 13.11
C ALA A 138 9.47 2.30 12.70
N THR A 139 9.11 3.27 13.54
CA THR A 139 8.20 4.36 13.19
C THR A 139 8.65 4.95 11.86
N PRO A 140 7.89 4.84 10.76
CA PRO A 140 8.28 5.45 9.50
C PRO A 140 8.47 6.94 9.73
N ARG A 141 9.68 7.46 9.46
CA ARG A 141 9.89 8.90 9.51
C ARG A 141 9.05 9.52 8.39
N ASN A 142 8.12 10.37 8.81
CA ASN A 142 7.08 10.94 7.96
C ASN A 142 7.71 11.80 6.86
N PHE A 143 7.25 11.58 5.63
CA PHE A 143 7.28 12.60 4.59
C PHE A 143 5.84 13.03 4.35
N LEU A 144 5.60 14.34 4.28
CA LEU A 144 4.29 14.84 3.85
C LEU A 144 4.01 14.26 2.46
N PRO A 145 2.78 13.80 2.18
CA PRO A 145 2.42 13.38 0.83
C PRO A 145 2.74 14.52 -0.13
N ARG A 146 3.50 14.23 -1.18
CA ARG A 146 3.82 15.23 -2.20
C ARG A 146 2.61 15.38 -3.11
N PHE A 147 1.73 16.30 -2.74
CA PHE A 147 0.71 16.79 -3.66
C PHE A 147 1.39 17.71 -4.66
N GLN A 148 1.20 17.49 -5.97
CA GLN A 148 1.61 18.48 -6.96
C GLN A 148 0.75 19.73 -6.74
N ASP A 149 1.37 20.82 -6.29
CA ASP A 149 0.78 22.15 -6.31
C ASP A 149 0.55 22.53 -7.77
N GLY A 150 -0.70 22.43 -8.21
CA GLY A 150 -1.12 22.93 -9.51
C GLY A 150 -2.14 22.03 -10.15
N TYR A 151 -3.41 22.20 -9.78
CA TYR A 151 -4.60 22.21 -10.67
C TYR A 151 -5.87 22.42 -9.82
N TYR A 152 -5.84 23.36 -8.87
CA TYR A 152 -7.07 23.83 -8.22
C TYR A 152 -6.95 25.33 -7.96
N SER A 153 -7.36 26.11 -8.96
CA SER A 153 -7.82 27.49 -8.83
C SER A 153 -9.28 27.55 -9.26
#